data_AF-A0A2M8FSN2-F1
#
_entry.id   AF-A0A2M8FSN2-F1
#
_cell.length_a   1.000
_cell.length_b   1.000
_cell.length_c   1.000
_cell.angle_alpha   90.00
_cell.angle_beta   90.00
_cell.angle_gamma   90.00
#
_symmetry.space_group_name_H-M   'P 1'
#
loop_
_entity.id
_entity.type
_entity.pdbx_description
1 polymer ?
#
loop_
_entity_poly.entity_id
_entity_poly.type
_entity_poly.pdbx_seq_one_letter_code
_entity_poly.pdbx_strand_id
1 'polypeptide(L)'
;MFGINADHINLISKLSFCRLANIVLVRWSFYYSKWRKTPKGITFPISLTIEPTTACNLGCPECPSGLKQFSRPEGNLKNPLYESIINQVEKHVFYLNFYFQGEPFINPNFLDMVAYANS
;
A
#
# COMPACT_ATOMS: atom_id res chain seq x y z
N MET A 1 -23.14 -6.76 21.79
CA MET A 1 -22.37 -5.50 21.81
C MET A 1 -20.86 -5.77 21.89
N PHE A 2 -20.32 -6.64 21.03
CA PHE A 2 -18.96 -6.68 20.46
C PHE A 2 -19.03 -7.79 19.42
N GLY A 3 -19.53 -7.47 18.23
CA GLY A 3 -19.71 -8.44 17.15
C GLY A 3 -18.36 -8.75 16.51
N ILE A 4 -17.61 -9.68 17.10
CA ILE A 4 -16.38 -10.18 16.50
C ILE A 4 -16.79 -11.04 15.30
N ASN A 5 -16.79 -10.42 14.13
CA ASN A 5 -17.00 -11.07 12.84
C ASN A 5 -15.73 -11.76 12.34
N ALA A 6 -15.88 -12.64 11.34
CA ALA A 6 -14.78 -13.36 10.71
C ALA A 6 -13.66 -12.43 10.19
N ASP A 7 -14.01 -11.24 9.72
CA ASP A 7 -13.04 -10.24 9.23
C ASP A 7 -12.09 -9.76 10.33
N HIS A 8 -12.60 -9.57 11.55
CA HIS A 8 -11.76 -9.18 12.69
C HIS A 8 -10.75 -10.29 13.02
N ILE A 9 -11.19 -11.55 12.98
CA ILE A 9 -10.33 -12.71 13.22
C ILE A 9 -9.25 -12.80 12.14
N ASN A 10 -9.62 -12.63 10.87
CA ASN A 10 -8.69 -12.62 9.75
C ASN A 10 -7.65 -11.51 9.87
N LEU A 11 -8.07 -10.28 10.20
CA LEU A 11 -7.15 -9.17 10.41
C LEU A 11 -6.17 -9.43 11.56
N ILE A 12 -6.67 -9.93 12.69
CA ILE A 12 -5.82 -10.25 13.85
C ILE A 12 -4.82 -11.35 13.50
N SER A 13 -5.20 -12.34 12.69
CA SER A 13 -4.30 -13.43 12.27
C SER A 13 -3.09 -12.96 11.44
N LYS A 14 -3.17 -11.77 10.82
CA LYS A 14 -2.07 -11.18 10.03
C LYS A 14 -1.15 -10.28 10.84
N LEU A 15 -1.46 -10.02 12.12
CA LEU A 15 -0.55 -9.30 13.01
C LEU A 15 0.68 -10.15 13.31
N SER A 16 1.86 -9.64 12.97
CA SER A 16 3.14 -10.19 13.42
C SER A 16 3.73 -9.31 14.51
N PHE A 17 4.70 -9.84 15.25
CA PHE A 17 5.44 -9.06 16.25
C PHE A 17 6.05 -7.79 15.64
N CYS A 18 6.67 -7.90 14.45
CA CYS A 18 7.27 -6.76 13.76
C CYS A 18 6.23 -5.70 13.35
N ARG A 19 5.05 -6.12 12.87
CA ARG A 19 3.95 -5.20 12.53
C ARG A 19 3.41 -4.49 13.78
N LEU A 20 3.19 -5.22 14.88
CA LEU A 20 2.76 -4.63 16.15
C LEU A 20 3.79 -3.64 16.71
N ALA A 21 5.07 -4.01 16.70
CA ALA A 21 6.15 -3.13 17.12
C ALA A 21 6.21 -1.86 16.25
N ASN A 22 6.05 -1.97 14.94
CA ASN A 22 6.01 -0.82 14.04
C ASN A 22 4.79 0.08 14.32
N ILE A 23 3.60 -0.48 14.57
CA ILE A 23 2.41 0.29 14.93
C ILE A 23 2.64 1.10 16.21
N VAL A 24 3.18 0.46 17.25
CA VAL A 24 3.53 1.13 18.52
C VAL A 24 4.56 2.23 18.28
N LEU A 25 5.60 1.95 17.50
CA LEU A 25 6.66 2.90 17.19
C LEU A 25 6.16 4.09 16.37
N VAL A 26 5.33 3.87 15.35
CA VAL A 26 4.69 4.93 14.55
C VAL A 26 3.86 5.84 15.46
N ARG A 27 3.04 5.26 16.34
CA ARG A 27 2.20 6.02 17.26
C ARG A 27 3.03 6.82 18.26
N TRP A 28 4.05 6.22 18.84
CA TRP A 28 4.98 6.91 19.74
C TRP A 28 5.75 8.02 19.02
N SER A 29 6.25 7.74 17.81
CA SER A 29 6.95 8.71 16.97
C SER A 29 6.07 9.92 16.66
N PHE A 30 4.80 9.71 16.31
CA PHE A 30 3.85 10.79 16.07
C PHE A 30 3.69 11.70 17.30
N TYR A 31 3.46 11.14 18.48
CA TYR A 31 3.33 11.95 19.70
C TYR A 31 4.63 12.65 20.09
N TYR A 32 5.76 11.98 19.93
CA TYR A 32 7.08 12.57 20.17
C TYR A 32 7.34 13.75 19.21
N SER A 33 7.11 13.57 17.91
CA SER A 33 7.24 14.62 16.90
C SER A 33 6.29 15.79 17.16
N LYS A 34 5.05 15.51 17.59
CA LYS A 34 4.09 16.55 17.99
C LYS A 34 4.60 17.35 19.18
N TRP A 35 5.14 16.69 20.20
CA TRP A 35 5.67 17.34 21.40
C TRP A 35 6.93 18.17 21.10
N ARG A 36 7.86 17.63 20.31
CA ARG A 36 9.13 18.28 19.96
C ARG A 36 9.04 19.25 18.79
N LYS A 37 7.91 19.29 18.08
CA LYS A 37 7.70 20.06 16.84
C LYS A 37 8.74 19.76 15.76
N THR A 38 9.26 18.53 15.75
CA THR A 38 10.24 18.07 14.75
C THR A 38 9.75 16.77 14.12
N PRO A 39 9.52 16.72 12.79
CA PRO A 39 9.13 15.49 12.12
C PRO A 39 10.31 14.51 12.11
N LYS A 40 10.12 13.30 12.65
CA LYS A 40 11.15 12.25 12.69
C LYS A 40 10.66 11.01 11.93
N GLY A 41 11.32 10.67 10.83
CA GLY A 41 10.90 9.58 9.93
C GLY A 41 11.67 8.26 10.14
N ILE A 42 11.66 7.68 11.35
CA ILE A 42 12.41 6.44 11.65
C ILE A 42 11.48 5.20 11.62
N THR A 43 10.33 5.30 10.97
CA THR A 43 9.28 4.27 11.04
C THR A 43 8.86 3.84 9.65
N PHE A 44 8.46 2.57 9.51
CA PHE A 44 7.89 2.07 8.27
C PHE A 44 6.39 2.39 8.17
N PRO A 45 5.84 2.52 6.96
CA PRO A 45 4.40 2.69 6.78
C PRO A 45 3.64 1.48 7.32
N ILE A 46 2.45 1.72 7.88
CA ILE A 46 1.53 0.66 8.31
C ILE A 46 0.72 0.14 7.12
N SER A 47 0.44 1.01 6.14
CA SER A 47 -0.24 0.67 4.90
C SER A 47 0.53 1.21 3.72
N LEU A 48 0.62 0.42 2.66
CA LEU A 48 1.25 0.80 1.40
C LEU A 48 0.21 0.78 0.28
N THR A 49 0.30 1.76 -0.61
CA THR A 49 -0.49 1.81 -1.83
C THR A 49 0.45 1.77 -3.02
N ILE A 50 0.21 0.86 -3.97
CA ILE A 50 0.99 0.70 -5.19
C ILE A 50 0.07 0.84 -6.39
N GLU A 51 0.53 1.56 -7.41
CA GLU A 51 -0.13 1.68 -8.70
C GLU A 51 0.46 0.63 -9.67
N PRO A 52 -0.32 -0.40 -10.08
CA PRO A 52 0.18 -1.40 -11.05
C PRO A 52 0.34 -0.83 -12.45
N THR A 53 -0.54 0.08 -12.85
CA THR A 53 -0.59 0.68 -14.17
C THR A 53 -1.31 2.02 -14.13
N THR A 54 -0.96 2.91 -15.07
CA THR A 54 -1.70 4.15 -15.31
C THR A 54 -2.88 3.96 -16.27
N ALA A 55 -3.00 2.80 -16.92
CA ALA A 55 -4.03 2.52 -17.90
C ALA A 55 -5.38 2.18 -17.25
N CYS A 56 -6.47 2.65 -17.83
CA CYS A 56 -7.84 2.34 -17.41
C CYS A 56 -8.73 2.12 -18.65
N ASN A 57 -9.70 1.22 -18.54
CA ASN A 57 -10.69 0.95 -19.59
C ASN A 57 -11.91 1.88 -19.53
N LEU A 58 -12.01 2.70 -18.50
CA LEU A 58 -13.05 3.73 -18.34
C LEU A 58 -12.52 5.12 -18.71
N GLY A 59 -13.44 6.03 -19.05
CA GLY A 59 -13.16 7.41 -19.46
C GLY A 59 -13.83 8.45 -18.56
N CYS A 60 -13.65 8.35 -17.24
CA CYS A 60 -14.26 9.29 -16.29
C CYS A 60 -13.71 10.72 -16.48
N PRO A 61 -14.57 11.76 -16.61
CA PRO A 61 -14.15 13.12 -16.95
C PRO A 61 -13.37 13.83 -15.83
N GLU A 62 -13.44 13.34 -14.59
CA GLU A 62 -12.73 13.87 -13.42
C GLU A 62 -11.41 13.14 -13.11
N CYS A 63 -11.08 12.08 -13.86
CA CYS A 63 -9.91 11.25 -13.59
C CYS A 63 -8.80 11.49 -14.65
N PRO A 64 -7.55 11.77 -14.25
CA PRO A 64 -6.43 11.92 -15.19
C PRO A 64 -6.25 10.73 -16.13
N SER A 65 -6.47 9.50 -15.65
CA SER A 65 -6.41 8.28 -16.46
C SER A 65 -7.55 8.19 -17.47
N GLY A 66 -8.76 8.60 -17.07
CA GLY A 66 -9.93 8.63 -17.95
C GLY A 66 -9.79 9.67 -19.06
N LEU A 67 -9.22 10.83 -18.73
CA LEU A 67 -8.87 11.89 -19.69
C LEU A 67 -7.61 11.57 -20.50
N LYS A 68 -6.83 10.57 -20.09
CA LYS A 68 -5.49 10.25 -20.63
C LYS A 68 -4.56 11.48 -20.62
N GLN A 69 -4.60 12.22 -19.52
CA GLN A 69 -3.83 13.45 -19.32
C GLN A 69 -2.96 13.31 -18.08
N PHE A 70 -1.71 12.89 -18.30
CA PHE A 70 -0.72 12.75 -17.24
C PHE A 70 0.38 13.81 -17.38
N SER A 71 0.84 14.33 -16.24
CA SER A 71 2.05 15.16 -16.15
C SER A 71 3.33 14.35 -15.87
N ARG A 72 3.20 13.02 -15.75
CA ARG A 72 4.25 12.07 -15.38
C ARG A 72 4.29 10.90 -16.38
N PRO A 73 5.36 10.10 -16.41
CA PRO A 73 5.43 8.92 -17.27
C PRO A 73 4.29 7.92 -17.02
N GLU A 74 3.81 7.34 -18.11
CA GLU A 74 2.72 6.35 -18.13
C GLU A 74 3.27 4.92 -18.30
N GLY A 75 2.43 3.95 -17.97
CA GLY A 75 2.67 2.53 -18.24
C GLY A 75 2.51 1.64 -17.03
N ASN A 76 3.04 0.41 -17.15
CA ASN A 76 2.97 -0.60 -16.11
C ASN A 76 4.19 -0.55 -15.18
N LEU A 77 3.94 -0.73 -13.89
CA LEU A 77 4.97 -0.93 -12.88
C LEU A 77 5.83 -2.15 -13.25
N LYS A 78 7.15 -1.99 -13.14
CA LYS A 78 8.10 -3.05 -13.48
C LYS A 78 8.27 -4.01 -12.31
N ASN A 79 8.21 -5.32 -12.57
CA ASN A 79 8.31 -6.36 -11.54
C ASN A 79 9.57 -6.22 -10.65
N PRO A 80 10.79 -5.94 -11.17
CA PRO A 80 11.96 -5.79 -10.30
C PRO A 80 11.84 -4.66 -9.27
N LEU A 81 11.20 -3.55 -9.65
CA LEU A 81 10.94 -2.45 -8.72
C LEU A 81 9.86 -2.83 -7.71
N TYR A 82 8.79 -3.47 -8.17
CA TYR A 82 7.72 -3.97 -7.31
C TYR A 82 8.26 -4.91 -6.22
N GLU A 83 8.99 -5.95 -6.62
CA GLU A 83 9.60 -6.93 -5.70
C GLU A 83 10.54 -6.26 -4.70
N SER A 84 11.39 -5.34 -5.18
CA SER A 84 12.27 -4.54 -4.31
C SER A 84 11.49 -3.74 -3.27
N ILE A 85 10.38 -3.10 -3.65
CA ILE A 85 9.53 -2.35 -2.71
C ILE A 85 8.91 -3.29 -1.68
N ILE A 86 8.33 -4.42 -2.11
CA ILE A 86 7.68 -5.39 -1.20
C ILE A 86 8.69 -5.96 -0.20
N ASN A 87 9.87 -6.41 -0.66
CA ASN A 87 10.91 -6.97 0.20
C ASN A 87 11.39 -5.98 1.28
N GLN A 88 11.41 -4.67 0.98
CA GLN A 88 11.80 -3.66 1.95
C GLN A 88 10.79 -3.48 3.08
N VAL A 89 9.51 -3.82 2.85
CA VAL A 89 8.41 -3.45 3.75
C VAL A 89 7.61 -4.62 4.31
N GLU A 90 7.79 -5.84 3.78
CA GLU A 90 7.00 -7.06 4.07
C GLU A 90 6.76 -7.31 5.58
N LYS A 91 7.77 -7.03 6.41
CA LYS A 91 7.76 -7.31 7.86
C LYS A 91 6.97 -6.26 8.66
N HIS A 92 6.70 -5.10 8.09
CA HIS A 92 6.17 -3.94 8.81
C HIS A 92 4.83 -3.44 8.27
N VAL A 93 4.60 -3.57 6.96
CA VAL A 93 3.33 -3.21 6.34
C VAL A 93 2.27 -4.23 6.71
N PHE A 94 1.12 -3.72 7.14
CA PHE A 94 -0.05 -4.51 7.52
C PHE A 94 -1.07 -4.60 6.38
N TYR A 95 -1.15 -3.58 5.52
CA TYR A 95 -2.10 -3.52 4.40
C TYR A 95 -1.42 -3.05 3.12
N LEU A 96 -1.60 -3.80 2.03
CA LEU A 96 -1.18 -3.41 0.69
C LEU A 96 -2.42 -3.15 -0.17
N ASN A 97 -2.50 -1.97 -0.77
CA ASN A 97 -3.58 -1.59 -1.67
C ASN A 97 -3.04 -1.40 -3.09
N PHE A 98 -3.67 -2.03 -4.08
CA PHE A 98 -3.37 -1.81 -5.49
C PHE A 98 -4.32 -0.77 -6.06
N TYR A 99 -3.92 0.51 -5.98
CA TYR A 99 -4.82 1.63 -6.25
C TYR A 99 -4.03 2.90 -6.56
N PHE A 100 -4.39 3.65 -7.61
CA PHE A 100 -4.14 5.09 -7.71
C PHE A 100 -4.86 5.70 -8.92
N GLN A 101 -4.20 5.74 -10.09
CA GLN A 101 -4.67 6.38 -11.32
C GLN A 101 -4.62 5.36 -12.47
N GLY A 102 -5.37 4.27 -12.34
CA GLY A 102 -5.51 3.23 -13.36
C GLY A 102 -6.38 2.08 -12.86
N GLU A 103 -6.57 1.08 -13.71
CA GLU A 103 -7.30 -0.15 -13.40
C GLU A 103 -6.29 -1.31 -13.23
N PRO A 104 -6.10 -1.85 -12.00
CA PRO A 104 -5.11 -2.90 -11.72
C PRO A 104 -5.14 -4.08 -12.70
N PHE A 105 -6.34 -4.55 -13.06
CA PHE A 105 -6.52 -5.72 -13.93
C PHE A 105 -6.07 -5.50 -15.38
N ILE A 106 -5.77 -4.26 -15.80
CA ILE A 106 -5.17 -3.99 -17.11
C ILE A 106 -3.68 -4.32 -17.14
N ASN A 107 -2.99 -4.35 -15.99
CA ASN A 107 -1.61 -4.83 -15.94
C ASN A 107 -1.61 -6.38 -16.05
N PRO A 108 -1.01 -6.98 -17.10
CA PRO A 108 -1.00 -8.43 -17.28
C PRO A 108 -0.30 -9.17 -16.12
N ASN A 109 0.60 -8.51 -15.39
CA ASN A 109 1.34 -9.08 -14.27
C ASN A 109 0.62 -8.88 -12.92
N PHE A 110 -0.58 -8.30 -12.90
CA PHE A 110 -1.25 -7.92 -11.64
C PHE A 110 -1.45 -9.10 -10.69
N LEU A 111 -1.93 -10.24 -11.20
CA LEU A 111 -2.16 -11.42 -10.34
C LEU A 111 -0.84 -12.01 -9.82
N ASP A 112 0.24 -11.94 -10.59
CA ASP A 112 1.57 -12.35 -10.14
C ASP A 112 2.08 -11.43 -9.02
N MET A 113 1.83 -10.12 -9.14
CA MET A 113 2.13 -9.16 -8.06
C MET A 113 1.35 -9.52 -6.78
N VAL A 114 0.05 -9.78 -6.89
CA VAL A 114 -0.78 -10.19 -5.74
C VAL A 114 -0.26 -11.48 -5.11
N ALA A 115 0.10 -12.49 -5.91
CA ALA A 115 0.65 -13.74 -5.43
C ALA A 115 1.98 -13.53 -4.69
N TYR A 116 2.86 -12.70 -5.25
CA TYR A 116 4.15 -12.35 -4.66
C TYR A 116 4.01 -11.64 -3.30
N ALA A 117 3.07 -10.71 -3.16
CA ALA A 117 2.84 -10.05 -1.86
C ALA A 117 2.20 -10.95 -0.79
N ASN A 118 1.67 -12.12 -1.18
CA ASN A 118 1.00 -13.04 -0.27
C ASN A 118 1.89 -14.23 0.15
N SER A 119 3.05 -14.42 -0.48
CA SER A 119 4.06 -15.42 -0.08
C SER A 119 4.86 -14.97 1.14
#